data_AF-E0VSS0-F1
#
_entry.id   AF-E0VSS0-F1
#
_cell.length_a   1.000
_cell.length_b   1.000
_cell.length_c   1.000
_cell.angle_alpha   90.00
_cell.angle_beta   90.00
_cell.angle_gamma   90.00
#
_symmetry.space_group_name_H-M   'P 1'
#
loop_
_entity.id
_entity.type
_entity.pdbx_description
1 polymer ?
#
loop_
_entity_poly.entity_id
_entity_poly.type
_entity_poly.pdbx_seq_one_letter_code
_entity_poly.pdbx_strand_id
1 'polypeptide(L)'
;MYKIFCCRSNNATRVEVDEITDSLEKCLSTDRGIREFKNFLDKNRFDEESKTLTFSLKCQNILGEISRLSPSTRSQELPHKIQNDIRNIYELANDVNFDLDQMNNLRNLYSSDVDKKMHTLQLAQTWAIDLLQDVYKTFRARALKTAV
;
A
#
# COMPACT_ATOMS: atom_id res chain seq x y z
N MET A 1 -27.83 -13.93 12.83
CA MET A 1 -28.68 -13.12 11.93
C MET A 1 -27.76 -12.43 10.93
N TYR A 2 -27.58 -12.99 9.74
CA TYR A 2 -26.66 -12.45 8.74
C TYR A 2 -27.34 -11.29 8.00
N LYS A 3 -26.82 -10.07 8.12
CA LYS A 3 -27.23 -8.95 7.28
C LYS A 3 -26.49 -9.04 5.95
N ILE A 4 -27.22 -9.49 4.94
CA ILE A 4 -26.87 -9.35 3.52
C ILE A 4 -26.87 -7.85 3.22
N PHE A 5 -25.70 -7.25 2.98
CA PHE A 5 -25.63 -5.90 2.44
C PHE A 5 -25.90 -5.96 0.94
N CYS A 6 -27.04 -5.37 0.57
CA CYS A 6 -27.57 -5.27 -0.77
C CYS A 6 -26.54 -4.75 -1.78
N CYS A 7 -26.57 -5.36 -2.96
CA CYS A 7 -26.02 -4.85 -4.21
C CYS A 7 -26.42 -3.38 -4.41
N ARG A 8 -25.45 -2.46 -4.30
CA ARG A 8 -25.59 -1.11 -4.86
C ARG A 8 -25.22 -1.17 -6.34
N SER A 9 -26.10 -0.59 -7.14
CA SER A 9 -26.00 -0.37 -8.58
C SER A 9 -24.62 0.14 -9.02
N ASN A 10 -24.15 -0.43 -10.12
CA ASN A 10 -22.82 -0.35 -10.73
C ASN A 10 -22.34 1.03 -11.24
N ASN A 11 -22.95 2.15 -10.82
CA ASN A 11 -22.51 3.47 -11.26
C ASN A 11 -21.85 4.21 -10.11
N ALA A 12 -20.52 4.29 -10.17
CA ALA A 12 -19.73 5.23 -9.38
C ALA A 12 -20.35 6.63 -9.46
N THR A 13 -20.59 7.27 -8.31
CA THR A 13 -20.91 8.70 -8.34
C THR A 13 -19.67 9.47 -8.78
N ARG A 14 -19.88 10.61 -9.44
CA ARG A 14 -18.78 11.47 -9.92
C ARG A 14 -17.81 11.87 -8.81
N VAL A 15 -18.34 12.14 -7.60
CA VAL A 15 -17.56 12.44 -6.39
C VAL A 15 -16.63 11.28 -6.03
N GLU A 16 -17.10 10.04 -6.08
CA GLU A 16 -16.28 8.86 -5.78
C GLU A 16 -15.21 8.60 -6.85
N VAL A 17 -15.45 8.99 -8.10
CA VAL A 17 -14.43 8.94 -9.16
C VAL A 17 -13.37 10.02 -8.92
N ASP A 18 -13.78 11.23 -8.59
CA ASP A 18 -12.87 12.33 -8.29
C ASP A 18 -11.97 11.97 -7.10
N GLU A 19 -12.51 11.35 -6.05
CA GLU A 19 -11.74 10.90 -4.87
C GLU A 19 -10.60 9.93 -5.21
N ILE A 20 -10.83 8.96 -6.10
CA ILE A 20 -9.81 7.96 -6.47
C ILE A 20 -8.90 8.41 -7.62
N THR A 21 -9.25 9.50 -8.31
CA THR A 21 -8.50 10.06 -9.45
C THR A 21 -7.72 11.32 -9.13
N ASP A 22 -7.84 11.86 -7.91
CA ASP A 22 -7.10 13.06 -7.50
C ASP A 22 -5.61 12.79 -7.27
N SER A 23 -5.27 11.76 -6.48
CA SER A 23 -3.90 11.28 -6.32
C SER A 23 -3.85 9.78 -6.02
N LEU A 24 -2.68 9.17 -6.25
CA LEU A 24 -2.46 7.76 -5.93
C LEU A 24 -2.62 7.52 -4.42
N GLU A 25 -2.12 8.41 -3.57
CA GLU A 25 -2.24 8.31 -2.12
C GLU A 25 -3.70 8.32 -1.68
N LYS A 26 -4.53 9.20 -2.27
CA LYS A 26 -5.98 9.20 -2.01
C LYS A 26 -6.64 7.92 -2.49
N CYS A 27 -6.27 7.44 -3.68
CA CYS A 27 -6.73 6.15 -4.21
C CYS A 27 -6.42 5.02 -3.22
N LEU A 28 -5.20 4.96 -2.69
CA LEU A 28 -4.76 3.93 -1.75
C LEU A 28 -5.25 4.14 -0.30
N SER A 29 -5.80 5.30 0.01
CA SER A 29 -6.39 5.58 1.33
C SER A 29 -7.79 4.98 1.53
N THR A 30 -8.42 4.48 0.45
CA THR A 30 -9.79 3.95 0.50
C THR A 30 -9.85 2.50 -0.01
N ASP A 31 -10.65 1.65 0.64
CA ASP A 31 -10.86 0.25 0.22
C ASP A 31 -11.36 0.14 -1.23
N ARG A 32 -12.11 1.15 -1.68
CA ARG A 32 -12.61 1.22 -3.05
C ARG A 32 -11.49 1.52 -4.03
N GLY A 33 -10.71 2.59 -3.80
CA GLY A 33 -9.62 2.96 -4.69
C GLY A 33 -8.59 1.85 -4.81
N ILE A 34 -8.22 1.21 -3.70
CA ILE A 34 -7.36 0.00 -3.69
C ILE A 34 -7.96 -1.09 -4.58
N ARG A 35 -9.24 -1.40 -4.43
CA ARG A 35 -9.90 -2.47 -5.20
C ARG A 35 -9.98 -2.16 -6.68
N GLU A 36 -10.36 -0.95 -7.05
CA GLU A 36 -10.45 -0.53 -8.45
C GLU A 36 -9.07 -0.51 -9.11
N PHE A 37 -8.07 0.02 -8.41
CA PHE A 37 -6.70 0.05 -8.93
C PHE A 37 -6.14 -1.37 -9.06
N LYS A 38 -6.31 -2.23 -8.05
CA LYS A 38 -5.91 -3.65 -8.13
C LYS A 38 -6.61 -4.38 -9.28
N ASN A 39 -7.93 -4.21 -9.42
CA ASN A 39 -8.69 -4.79 -10.52
C ASN A 39 -8.17 -4.31 -11.88
N PHE A 40 -7.74 -3.05 -11.98
CA PHE A 40 -7.12 -2.52 -13.17
C PHE A 40 -5.76 -3.17 -13.44
N LEU A 41 -4.89 -3.32 -12.43
CA LEU A 41 -3.60 -4.00 -12.57
C LEU A 41 -3.78 -5.44 -13.07
N ASP A 42 -4.64 -6.21 -12.40
CA ASP A 42 -4.88 -7.62 -12.72
C ASP A 42 -5.47 -7.80 -14.14
N LYS A 43 -6.43 -6.95 -14.54
CA LYS A 43 -7.05 -7.03 -15.88
C LYS A 43 -6.10 -6.70 -17.03
N ASN A 44 -5.12 -5.84 -16.79
CA ASN A 44 -4.15 -5.42 -17.81
C ASN A 44 -2.82 -6.17 -17.69
N ARG A 45 -2.70 -7.15 -16.77
CA ARG A 45 -1.50 -7.97 -16.54
C ARG A 45 -0.28 -7.15 -16.10
N PHE A 46 -0.51 -6.15 -15.27
CA PHE A 46 0.55 -5.39 -14.60
C PHE A 46 1.01 -6.17 -13.35
N ASP A 47 1.67 -7.31 -13.59
CA ASP A 47 2.00 -8.27 -12.52
C ASP A 47 3.01 -7.69 -11.51
N GLU A 48 4.04 -6.98 -12.00
CA GLU A 48 5.06 -6.35 -11.15
C GLU A 48 4.48 -5.22 -10.29
N GLU A 49 3.60 -4.40 -10.87
CA GLU A 49 2.90 -3.33 -10.14
C GLU A 49 1.89 -3.90 -9.16
N SER A 50 1.27 -5.06 -9.45
CA SER A 50 0.37 -5.74 -8.50
C SER A 50 1.15 -6.23 -7.26
N LYS A 51 2.37 -6.75 -7.46
CA LYS A 51 3.28 -7.07 -6.34
C LYS A 51 3.72 -5.81 -5.59
N THR A 52 4.07 -4.74 -6.31
CA THR A 52 4.48 -3.45 -5.72
C THR A 52 3.35 -2.80 -4.90
N LEU A 53 2.10 -2.89 -5.37
CA LEU A 53 0.91 -2.47 -4.63
C LEU A 53 0.74 -3.29 -3.36
N THR A 54 0.89 -4.61 -3.45
CA THR A 54 0.78 -5.51 -2.29
C THR A 54 1.85 -5.18 -1.24
N PHE A 55 3.09 -4.92 -1.67
CA PHE A 55 4.18 -4.47 -0.82
C PHE A 55 3.85 -3.16 -0.10
N SER A 56 3.39 -2.14 -0.84
CA SER A 56 3.04 -0.83 -0.29
C SER A 56 1.93 -0.92 0.77
N LEU A 57 0.86 -1.69 0.47
CA LEU A 57 -0.24 -1.90 1.40
C LEU A 57 0.20 -2.66 2.66
N LYS A 58 1.15 -3.60 2.54
CA LYS A 58 1.71 -4.30 3.71
C LYS A 58 2.51 -3.34 4.59
N CYS A 59 3.32 -2.46 4.01
CA CYS A 59 4.02 -1.40 4.75
C CYS A 59 3.03 -0.49 5.49
N GLN A 60 1.99 0.00 4.80
CA GLN A 60 0.94 0.84 5.37
C GLN A 60 0.26 0.17 6.57
N ASN A 61 -0.10 -1.11 6.43
CA ASN A 61 -0.75 -1.87 7.49
C ASN A 61 0.14 -2.01 8.73
N ILE A 62 1.42 -2.34 8.54
CA ILE A 62 2.40 -2.46 9.64
C ILE A 62 2.57 -1.10 10.34
N LEU A 63 2.75 -0.01 9.58
CA LEU A 63 2.87 1.34 10.13
C LEU A 63 1.61 1.73 10.94
N GLY A 64 0.43 1.36 10.45
CA GLY A 64 -0.83 1.57 11.16
C GLY A 64 -0.98 0.72 12.42
N GLU A 65 -0.47 -0.51 12.43
CA GLU A 65 -0.40 -1.34 13.65
C GLU A 65 0.56 -0.72 14.68
N ILE A 66 1.76 -0.31 14.28
CA ILE A 66 2.76 0.30 15.18
C ILE A 66 2.24 1.62 15.74
N SER A 67 1.61 2.46 14.91
CA SER A 67 1.07 3.76 15.34
C SER A 67 -0.02 3.65 16.40
N ARG A 68 -0.76 2.52 16.43
CA ARG A 68 -1.80 2.22 17.42
C ARG A 68 -1.25 1.62 18.71
N LEU A 69 0.02 1.25 18.77
CA LEU A 69 0.65 0.76 20.01
C LEU A 69 0.80 1.89 21.02
N SER A 70 0.70 1.56 22.30
CA SER A 70 1.05 2.51 23.36
C SER A 70 2.54 2.87 23.29
N PRO A 71 2.94 4.05 23.80
CA PRO A 71 4.35 4.44 23.88
C PRO A 71 5.20 3.43 24.66
N SER A 72 4.66 2.84 25.73
CA SER A 72 5.34 1.84 26.56
C SER A 72 5.64 0.54 25.80
N THR A 73 4.73 0.11 24.91
CA THR A 73 4.96 -1.09 24.09
C THR A 73 5.99 -0.80 23.00
N ARG A 74 5.98 0.41 22.42
CA ARG A 74 6.97 0.81 21.41
C ARG A 74 8.38 0.94 21.97
N SER A 75 8.51 1.40 23.21
CA SER A 75 9.81 1.60 23.87
C SER A 75 10.46 0.32 24.39
N GLN A 76 9.71 -0.77 24.51
CA GLN A 76 10.22 -2.07 24.94
C GLN A 76 10.60 -2.94 23.75
N GLU A 77 9.60 -3.47 23.05
CA GLU A 77 9.79 -4.34 21.91
C GLU A 77 8.49 -4.44 21.11
N LEU A 78 8.59 -4.43 19.78
CA LEU A 78 7.41 -4.64 18.95
C LEU A 78 6.84 -6.05 19.19
N PRO A 79 5.50 -6.20 19.22
CA PRO A 79 4.86 -7.53 19.31
C PRO A 79 5.41 -8.51 18.26
N HIS A 80 5.59 -9.78 18.63
CA HIS A 80 6.13 -10.82 17.74
C HIS A 80 5.45 -10.89 16.38
N LYS A 81 4.13 -10.69 16.32
CA LYS A 81 3.37 -10.63 15.06
C LYS A 81 3.91 -9.53 14.14
N ILE A 82 4.08 -8.31 14.65
CA ILE A 82 4.59 -7.16 13.90
C ILE A 82 6.04 -7.41 13.46
N GLN A 83 6.86 -8.02 14.32
CA GLN A 83 8.24 -8.37 13.94
C GLN A 83 8.28 -9.36 12.77
N ASN A 84 7.43 -10.40 12.80
CA ASN A 84 7.36 -11.36 11.71
C ASN A 84 6.84 -10.71 10.43
N ASP A 85 5.84 -9.83 10.53
CA ASP A 85 5.35 -9.07 9.38
C ASP A 85 6.45 -8.17 8.78
N ILE A 86 7.29 -7.54 9.60
CA ILE A 86 8.45 -6.76 9.14
C ILE A 86 9.50 -7.64 8.45
N ARG A 87 9.76 -8.86 8.95
CA ARG A 87 10.68 -9.80 8.28
C ARG A 87 10.17 -10.16 6.88
N ASN A 88 8.87 -10.39 6.75
CA ASN A 88 8.24 -10.71 5.47
C ASN A 88 8.30 -9.53 4.47
N ILE A 89 8.38 -8.27 4.93
CA ILE A 89 8.58 -7.12 4.04
C ILE A 89 9.88 -7.26 3.24
N TYR A 90 10.97 -7.69 3.89
CA TYR A 90 12.25 -7.84 3.20
C TYR A 90 12.20 -8.91 2.10
N GLU A 91 11.45 -9.99 2.33
CA GLU A 91 11.25 -11.03 1.31
C GLU A 91 10.43 -10.50 0.13
N LEU A 92 9.32 -9.80 0.42
CA LEU A 92 8.47 -9.18 -0.59
C LEU A 92 9.19 -8.10 -1.40
N ALA A 93 10.18 -7.43 -0.82
CA ALA A 93 10.95 -6.40 -1.52
C ALA A 93 11.73 -6.95 -2.71
N ASN A 94 12.12 -8.23 -2.70
CA ASN A 94 12.82 -8.86 -3.82
C ASN A 94 11.94 -9.00 -5.08
N ASP A 95 10.63 -8.95 -4.90
CA ASP A 95 9.64 -9.00 -5.97
C ASP A 95 9.28 -7.60 -6.51
N VAL A 96 9.86 -6.54 -5.93
CA VAL A 96 9.66 -5.15 -6.31
C VAL A 96 10.92 -4.64 -7.00
N ASN A 97 10.75 -3.79 -8.02
CA ASN A 97 11.86 -3.22 -8.79
C ASN A 97 12.57 -2.07 -8.03
N PHE A 98 13.06 -2.36 -6.83
CA PHE A 98 13.89 -1.43 -6.07
C PHE A 98 15.34 -1.47 -6.56
N ASP A 99 15.99 -0.31 -6.55
CA ASP A 99 17.41 -0.22 -6.83
C ASP A 99 18.27 -0.76 -5.67
N LEU A 100 19.58 -0.88 -5.91
CA LEU A 100 20.51 -1.44 -4.95
C LEU A 100 20.58 -0.62 -3.65
N ASP A 101 20.47 0.70 -3.72
CA ASP A 101 20.56 1.58 -2.56
C ASP A 101 19.29 1.51 -1.71
N GLN A 102 18.12 1.42 -2.35
CA GLN A 102 16.83 1.16 -1.72
C GLN A 102 16.85 -0.20 -1.00
N MET A 103 17.32 -1.26 -1.68
CA MET A 103 17.46 -2.59 -1.08
C MET A 103 18.46 -2.62 0.09
N ASN A 104 19.57 -1.89 -0.01
CA ASN A 104 20.53 -1.75 1.08
C ASN A 104 19.90 -1.04 2.30
N ASN A 105 19.12 0.01 2.06
CA ASN A 105 18.41 0.72 3.13
C ASN A 105 17.37 -0.15 3.84
N LEU A 106 16.70 -1.07 3.12
CA LEU A 106 15.75 -2.02 3.73
C LEU A 106 16.39 -2.92 4.79
N ARG A 107 17.72 -3.11 4.80
CA ARG A 107 18.40 -3.84 5.88
C ARG A 107 18.22 -3.18 7.26
N ASN A 108 17.90 -1.89 7.30
CA ASN A 108 17.57 -1.19 8.54
C ASN A 108 16.30 -1.74 9.22
N LEU A 109 15.47 -2.52 8.53
CA LEU A 109 14.35 -3.24 9.14
C LEU A 109 14.80 -4.27 10.20
N TYR A 110 16.05 -4.75 10.13
CA TYR A 110 16.64 -5.64 11.13
C TYR A 110 17.23 -4.91 12.35
N SER A 111 17.22 -3.57 12.35
CA SER A 111 17.64 -2.76 13.51
C SER A 111 16.86 -3.15 14.78
N SER A 112 17.44 -2.97 15.97
CA SER A 112 16.68 -3.04 17.23
C SER A 112 15.86 -1.78 17.49
N ASP A 113 16.27 -0.65 16.91
CA ASP A 113 15.60 0.64 17.02
C ASP A 113 14.28 0.66 16.23
N VAL A 114 13.17 0.85 16.96
CA VAL A 114 11.81 0.89 16.41
C VAL A 114 11.57 2.10 15.52
N ASP A 115 12.08 3.28 15.90
CA ASP A 115 11.90 4.50 15.11
C ASP A 115 12.65 4.37 13.78
N LYS A 116 13.84 3.77 13.81
CA LYS A 116 14.60 3.47 12.59
C LYS A 116 13.85 2.48 11.68
N LYS A 117 13.22 1.44 12.24
CA LYS A 117 12.36 0.53 11.46
C LYS A 117 11.18 1.27 10.84
N MET A 118 10.48 2.09 11.61
CA MET A 118 9.33 2.86 11.15
C MET A 118 9.71 3.81 10.01
N HIS A 119 10.80 4.55 10.16
CA HIS A 119 11.30 5.42 9.11
C HIS A 119 11.65 4.64 7.83
N THR A 120 12.29 3.49 7.98
CA THR A 120 12.63 2.63 6.83
C THR A 120 11.37 2.11 6.12
N LEU A 121 10.33 1.71 6.87
CA LEU A 121 9.03 1.30 6.30
C LEU A 121 8.34 2.45 5.57
N GLN A 122 8.40 3.67 6.09
CA GLN A 122 7.84 4.86 5.45
C GLN A 122 8.53 5.15 4.12
N LEU A 123 9.87 5.14 4.11
CA LEU A 123 10.65 5.33 2.86
C LEU A 123 10.34 4.23 1.84
N ALA A 124 10.31 2.97 2.27
CA ALA A 124 9.99 1.84 1.40
C ALA A 124 8.59 1.96 0.80
N GLN A 125 7.60 2.41 1.59
CA GLN A 125 6.26 2.68 1.10
C GLN A 125 6.26 3.80 0.06
N THR A 126 6.99 4.90 0.31
CA THR A 126 7.11 6.01 -0.65
C THR A 126 7.73 5.54 -1.96
N TRP A 127 8.83 4.80 -1.93
CA TRP A 127 9.46 4.27 -3.14
C TRP A 127 8.52 3.34 -3.92
N ALA A 128 7.76 2.48 -3.23
CA ALA A 128 6.77 1.63 -3.89
C ALA A 128 5.63 2.45 -4.52
N ILE A 129 5.18 3.52 -3.86
CA ILE A 129 4.18 4.44 -4.42
C ILE A 129 4.74 5.13 -5.67
N ASP A 130 5.99 5.57 -5.64
CA ASP A 130 6.64 6.22 -6.78
C ASP A 130 6.71 5.30 -8.00
N LEU A 131 7.05 4.02 -7.81
CA LEU A 131 7.04 3.00 -8.87
C LEU A 131 5.65 2.80 -9.50
N LEU A 132 4.57 3.05 -8.75
CA LEU A 132 3.19 2.88 -9.22
C LEU A 132 2.64 4.11 -9.96
N GLN A 133 3.32 5.26 -9.91
CA GLN A 133 2.79 6.53 -10.42
C GLN A 133 2.45 6.50 -11.91
N ASP A 134 3.28 5.87 -12.73
CA ASP A 134 3.07 5.86 -14.18
C ASP A 134 1.87 5.00 -14.59
N VAL A 135 1.70 3.84 -13.96
CA VAL A 135 0.53 2.99 -14.17
C VAL A 135 -0.73 3.63 -13.58
N TYR A 136 -0.60 4.33 -12.46
CA TYR A 136 -1.70 5.10 -11.89
C TYR A 136 -2.20 6.22 -12.82
N LYS A 137 -1.30 6.95 -13.51
CA LYS A 137 -1.72 7.94 -14.53
C LYS A 137 -2.59 7.31 -15.62
N THR A 138 -2.25 6.09 -16.03
CA THR A 138 -3.04 5.33 -17.02
C THR A 138 -4.39 4.91 -16.47
N PHE A 139 -4.43 4.40 -15.24
CA PHE A 139 -5.68 4.10 -14.52
C PHE A 139 -6.57 5.33 -14.41
N ARG A 140 -6.01 6.46 -13.97
CA ARG A 140 -6.70 7.75 -13.82
C ARG A 140 -7.35 8.20 -15.12
N ALA A 141 -6.60 8.20 -16.23
CA ALA A 141 -7.12 8.59 -17.53
C ALA A 141 -8.29 7.69 -17.98
N ARG A 142 -8.24 6.39 -17.67
CA ARG A 142 -9.33 5.46 -17.97
C ARG A 142 -10.55 5.72 -17.09
N ALA A 143 -10.37 5.87 -15.79
CA ALA A 143 -11.45 6.13 -14.84
C ALA A 143 -12.24 7.40 -15.22
N LEU A 144 -11.53 8.48 -15.55
CA LEU A 144 -12.15 9.74 -15.98
C LEU A 144 -12.93 9.62 -17.30
N LYS A 145 -12.42 8.85 -18.27
CA LYS A 145 -13.15 8.60 -19.54
C LYS A 145 -14.44 7.80 -19.36
N THR A 146 -14.54 6.99 -18.30
CA THR A 146 -15.71 6.14 -18.05
C THR A 146 -16.78 6.86 -17.22
N ALA A 147 -16.45 8.02 -16.64
CA ALA A 147 -17.34 8.82 -15.80
C ALA A 147 -18.03 9.97 -16.55
N VAL A 148 -17.65 10.22 -17.80
CA VAL A 148 -18.27 11.16 -18.74
C VAL A 148 -19.21 10.39 -19.66
#